data_AF-A0A1I3BW81-F1
#
_entry.id   AF-A0A1I3BW81-F1
#
_cell.length_a   1.000
_cell.length_b   1.000
_cell.length_c   1.000
_cell.angle_alpha   90.00
_cell.angle_beta   90.00
_cell.angle_gamma   90.00
#
_symmetry.space_group_name_H-M   'P 1'
#
loop_
_entity.id
_entity.type
_entity.pdbx_description
1 polymer ?
#
loop_
_entity_poly.entity_id
_entity_poly.type
_entity_poly.pdbx_seq_one_letter_code
_entity_poly.pdbx_strand_id
1 'polypeptide(L)'
;MADFFKKLRKEMDEGVTIASVKSKNLIETTKIRNRISSLQGQKESRLNELGVQYYRGWSMEEIQTEDVQNRLQTICENIKAIDQEIQLKEEEIEKIHKEEQDLMNRKKPQLCKCGQNINPEALFCNHCGAKVEEVLKKNGAGEESKSELAECSCGKTIREGTKFCGGCGNNVEHLFNSSDQKED
;
A
#
# COMPACT_ATOMS: atom_id res chain seq x y z
N MET A 1 17.83 1.28 4.43
CA MET A 1 16.37 1.44 4.25
C MET A 1 15.77 0.41 3.31
N ALA A 2 16.41 0.04 2.18
CA ALA A 2 15.89 -1.00 1.27
C ALA A 2 15.58 -2.37 1.93
N ASP A 3 16.26 -2.70 3.03
CA ASP A 3 16.04 -3.96 3.77
C ASP A 3 14.74 -3.99 4.58
N PHE A 4 14.22 -2.83 5.00
CA PHE A 4 12.97 -2.78 5.76
C PHE A 4 11.77 -3.14 4.88
N PHE A 5 11.75 -2.63 3.64
CA PHE A 5 10.70 -2.87 2.66
C PHE A 5 10.71 -4.29 2.12
N LYS A 6 11.89 -4.89 1.91
CA LYS A 6 11.99 -6.33 1.59
C LYS A 6 11.41 -7.20 2.71
N LYS A 7 11.57 -6.76 3.96
CA LYS A 7 11.03 -7.45 5.14
C LYS A 7 9.51 -7.30 5.23
N LEU A 8 8.97 -6.10 5.00
CA LEU A 8 7.52 -5.85 4.95
C LEU A 8 6.81 -6.68 3.87
N ARG A 9 7.43 -6.81 2.69
CA ARG A 9 6.86 -7.60 1.59
C ARG A 9 6.81 -9.10 1.93
N LYS A 10 7.83 -9.62 2.61
CA LYS A 10 7.82 -11.00 3.14
C LYS A 10 6.79 -11.19 4.26
N GLU A 11 6.72 -10.27 5.23
CA GLU A 11 5.75 -10.32 6.34
C GLU A 11 4.29 -10.21 5.84
N MET A 12 4.05 -9.59 4.68
CA MET A 12 2.71 -9.51 4.08
C MET A 12 2.27 -10.84 3.42
N ASP A 13 3.19 -11.56 2.79
CA ASP A 13 2.92 -12.93 2.31
C ASP A 13 2.60 -13.89 3.48
N GLU A 14 3.03 -13.52 4.70
CA GLU A 14 2.75 -14.23 5.95
C GLU A 14 1.42 -13.80 6.65
N GLY A 15 0.61 -12.93 6.02
CA GLY A 15 -0.75 -12.64 6.50
C GLY A 15 -0.91 -11.41 7.42
N VAL A 16 0.04 -10.48 7.45
CA VAL A 16 -0.07 -9.21 8.19
C VAL A 16 -1.17 -8.31 7.60
N THR A 17 -1.97 -7.68 8.46
CA THR A 17 -3.07 -6.79 8.05
C THR A 17 -2.57 -5.44 7.51
N ILE A 18 -3.24 -4.88 6.49
CA ILE A 18 -2.92 -3.57 5.89
C ILE A 18 -2.87 -2.45 6.95
N ALA A 19 -3.76 -2.50 7.95
CA ALA A 19 -3.79 -1.53 9.04
C ALA A 19 -2.48 -1.49 9.86
N SER A 20 -1.82 -2.65 10.01
CA SER A 20 -0.52 -2.75 10.69
C SER A 20 0.60 -2.10 9.86
N VAL A 21 0.60 -2.31 8.53
CA VAL A 21 1.57 -1.71 7.60
C VAL A 21 1.44 -0.18 7.58
N LYS A 22 0.22 0.34 7.44
CA LYS A 22 -0.05 1.79 7.47
C LYS A 22 0.40 2.43 8.79
N SER A 23 0.16 1.76 9.92
CA SER A 23 0.59 2.24 11.24
C SER A 23 2.13 2.31 11.35
N LYS A 24 2.84 1.30 10.84
CA LYS A 24 4.32 1.31 10.80
C LYS A 24 4.84 2.46 9.92
N ASN A 25 4.32 2.59 8.70
CA ASN A 25 4.72 3.62 7.75
C ASN A 25 4.44 5.05 8.25
N LEU A 26 3.33 5.26 8.97
CA LEU A 26 3.04 6.56 9.61
C LEU A 26 4.13 6.96 10.59
N ILE A 27 4.62 6.03 11.41
CA ILE A 27 5.71 6.28 12.36
C ILE A 27 7.00 6.63 11.62
N GLU A 28 7.34 5.87 10.58
CA GLU A 28 8.54 6.10 9.77
C GLU A 28 8.50 7.45 9.06
N THR A 29 7.39 7.75 8.41
CA THR A 29 7.17 9.03 7.73
C THR A 29 7.25 10.19 8.72
N THR A 30 6.74 10.02 9.95
CA THR A 30 6.88 11.02 11.01
C THR A 30 8.33 11.22 11.43
N LYS A 31 9.12 10.15 11.58
CA LYS A 31 10.56 10.25 11.87
C LYS A 31 11.31 10.99 10.76
N ILE A 32 11.01 10.68 9.50
CA ILE A 32 11.62 11.35 8.34
C ILE A 32 11.24 12.84 8.33
N ARG A 33 9.96 13.18 8.53
CA ARG A 33 9.50 14.57 8.64
C ARG A 33 10.18 15.35 9.76
N ASN A 34 10.36 14.74 10.94
CA ASN A 34 11.09 15.38 12.04
C ASN A 34 12.56 15.65 11.67
N ARG A 35 13.19 14.73 10.94
CA ARG A 35 14.55 14.94 10.43
C ARG A 35 14.60 16.06 9.38
N ILE A 36 13.63 16.14 8.47
CA ILE A 36 13.49 17.24 7.50
C ILE A 36 13.35 18.57 8.25
N SER A 37 12.48 18.65 9.26
CA SER A 37 12.31 19.87 10.06
C SER A 37 13.60 20.30 10.76
N SER A 38 14.36 19.36 11.32
CA SER A 38 15.67 19.64 11.90
C SER A 38 16.70 20.12 10.86
N LEU A 39 16.68 19.55 9.66
CA LEU A 39 17.54 19.99 8.55
C LEU A 39 17.16 21.39 8.05
N GLN A 40 15.86 21.70 7.96
CA GLN A 40 15.36 23.03 7.62
C GLN A 40 15.82 24.08 8.64
N GLY A 41 15.77 23.78 9.94
CA GLY A 41 16.32 24.67 10.97
C GLY A 41 17.84 24.87 10.85
N GLN A 42 18.59 23.81 10.50
CA GLN A 42 20.03 23.93 10.22
C GLN A 42 20.30 24.79 8.98
N LYS A 43 19.51 24.63 7.91
CA LYS A 43 19.59 25.46 6.70
C LYS A 43 19.37 26.92 7.01
N GLU A 44 18.34 27.25 7.80
CA GLU A 44 18.04 28.62 8.20
C GLU A 44 19.20 29.25 8.99
N SER A 45 19.78 28.50 9.92
CA SER A 45 20.96 28.92 10.67
C SER A 45 22.17 29.21 9.76
N ARG A 46 22.43 28.34 8.78
CA ARG A 46 23.53 28.55 7.80
C ARG A 46 23.28 29.70 6.84
N LEU A 47 22.03 29.91 6.41
CA LEU A 47 21.66 31.06 5.59
C LEU A 47 21.84 32.37 6.36
N ASN A 48 21.49 32.39 7.64
CA ASN A 48 21.73 33.54 8.51
C ASN A 48 23.24 33.80 8.64
N GLU A 49 24.02 32.76 8.93
CA GLU A 49 25.48 32.83 9.01
C GLU A 49 26.09 33.37 7.71
N LEU A 50 25.63 32.88 6.55
CA LEU A 50 26.04 33.37 5.24
C LEU A 50 25.80 34.89 5.10
N GLY A 51 24.59 35.34 5.44
CA GLY A 51 24.23 36.76 5.36
C GLY A 51 25.09 37.63 6.29
N VAL A 52 25.36 37.16 7.51
CA VAL A 52 26.24 37.85 8.46
C VAL A 52 27.67 37.95 7.93
N GLN A 53 28.24 36.85 7.40
CA GLN A 53 29.59 36.84 6.86
C GLN A 53 29.71 37.74 5.63
N TYR A 54 28.72 37.68 4.73
CA TYR A 54 28.69 38.52 3.54
C TYR A 54 28.63 40.00 3.89
N TYR A 55 27.70 40.40 4.77
CA TYR A 55 27.56 41.80 5.17
C TYR A 55 28.81 42.32 5.88
N ARG A 56 29.41 41.53 6.78
CA ARG A 56 30.67 41.90 7.45
C ARG A 56 31.79 42.12 6.45
N GLY A 57 32.02 41.16 5.55
CA GLY A 57 33.04 41.28 4.51
C GLY A 57 32.81 42.47 3.59
N TRP A 58 31.56 42.74 3.21
CA TRP A 58 31.22 43.92 2.41
C TRP A 58 31.46 45.23 3.17
N SER A 59 31.03 45.31 4.43
CA SER A 59 31.17 46.51 5.26
C SER A 59 32.61 46.88 5.61
N MET A 60 33.51 45.88 5.59
CA MET A 60 34.94 46.05 5.84
C MET A 60 35.75 46.16 4.54
N GLU A 61 35.09 46.16 3.37
CA GLU A 61 35.73 46.11 2.04
C GLU A 61 36.63 44.88 1.81
N GLU A 62 36.46 43.83 2.62
CA GLU A 62 37.21 42.56 2.58
C GLU A 62 36.54 41.47 1.75
N ILE A 63 35.40 41.77 1.10
CA ILE A 63 34.60 40.77 0.39
C ILE A 63 35.36 40.03 -0.72
N GLN A 64 36.38 40.68 -1.29
CA GLN A 64 37.21 40.12 -2.35
C GLN A 64 38.43 39.33 -1.83
N THR A 65 38.63 39.29 -0.52
CA THR A 65 39.73 38.51 0.06
C THR A 65 39.45 37.02 -0.06
N GLU A 66 40.51 36.25 -0.32
CA GLU A 66 40.42 34.81 -0.52
C GLU A 66 39.86 34.09 0.73
N ASP A 67 40.23 34.54 1.94
CA ASP A 67 39.71 33.98 3.19
C ASP A 67 38.18 34.16 3.32
N VAL A 68 37.66 35.36 3.02
CA VAL A 68 36.22 35.61 3.07
C VAL A 68 35.49 34.81 1.99
N GLN A 69 36.02 34.76 0.76
CA GLN A 69 35.43 33.96 -0.32
C GLN A 69 35.39 32.47 0.01
N ASN A 70 36.47 31.91 0.56
CA ASN A 70 36.54 30.51 0.99
C ASN A 70 35.52 30.19 2.09
N ARG A 71 35.34 31.11 3.06
CA ARG A 71 34.32 30.95 4.11
C ARG A 71 32.91 30.98 3.54
N LEU A 72 32.60 31.92 2.65
CA LEU A 72 31.29 32.00 1.98
C LEU A 72 31.01 30.75 1.16
N GLN A 73 32.01 30.28 0.40
CA GLN A 73 31.91 29.04 -0.37
C GLN A 73 31.63 27.83 0.52
N THR A 74 32.35 27.70 1.63
CA THR A 74 32.15 26.61 2.61
C THR A 74 30.71 26.60 3.14
N ILE A 75 30.16 27.78 3.47
CA ILE A 75 28.77 27.90 3.95
C ILE A 75 27.78 27.51 2.84
N CYS A 76 28.00 27.97 1.61
CA CYS A 76 27.17 27.63 0.46
C CYS A 76 27.19 26.11 0.15
N GLU A 77 28.35 25.47 0.23
CA GLU A 77 28.49 24.02 0.04
C GLU A 77 27.74 23.24 1.12
N ASN A 78 27.80 23.68 2.38
CA ASN A 78 27.02 23.10 3.47
C ASN A 78 25.51 23.25 3.26
N ILE A 79 25.04 24.42 2.82
CA ILE A 79 23.62 24.65 2.50
C ILE A 79 23.19 23.71 1.38
N LYS A 80 24.00 23.57 0.33
CA LYS A 80 23.72 22.67 -0.80
C LYS A 80 23.63 21.21 -0.34
N ALA A 81 24.51 20.77 0.55
CA ALA A 81 24.47 19.42 1.10
C ALA A 81 23.19 19.18 1.92
N ILE A 82 22.77 20.16 2.74
CA ILE A 82 21.51 20.09 3.49
C ILE A 82 20.31 20.01 2.54
N ASP A 83 20.30 20.80 1.47
CA ASP A 83 19.22 20.78 0.46
C ASP A 83 19.11 19.41 -0.23
N GLN A 84 20.25 18.79 -0.56
CA GLN A 84 20.28 17.43 -1.11
C GLN A 84 19.76 16.40 -0.11
N GLU A 85 20.11 16.49 1.17
CA GLU A 85 19.59 15.59 2.20
C GLU A 85 18.08 15.74 2.39
N ILE A 86 17.54 16.96 2.33
CA ILE A 86 16.10 17.22 2.41
C ILE A 86 15.40 16.56 1.22
N GLN A 87 15.89 16.82 -0.01
CA GLN A 87 15.30 16.25 -1.23
C GLN A 87 15.25 14.72 -1.18
N LEU A 88 16.36 14.06 -0.79
CA LEU A 88 16.41 12.60 -0.70
C LEU A 88 15.38 12.04 0.31
N LYS A 89 15.13 12.75 1.40
CA LYS A 89 14.14 12.36 2.41
C LYS A 89 12.71 12.58 1.95
N GLU A 90 12.46 13.64 1.19
CA GLU A 90 11.16 13.88 0.57
C GLU A 90 10.83 12.79 -0.45
N GLU A 91 11.80 12.40 -1.28
CA GLU A 91 11.67 11.27 -2.21
C GLU A 91 11.42 9.93 -1.50
N GLU A 92 11.99 9.73 -0.31
CA GLU A 92 11.73 8.54 0.52
C GLU A 92 10.28 8.49 1.00
N ILE A 93 9.71 9.61 1.45
CA ILE A 93 8.30 9.71 1.82
C ILE A 93 7.39 9.43 0.62
N GLU A 94 7.72 9.99 -0.55
CA GLU A 94 6.93 9.78 -1.76
C GLU A 94 6.91 8.30 -2.18
N LYS A 95 8.05 7.60 -2.07
CA LYS A 95 8.12 6.15 -2.32
C LYS A 95 7.23 5.36 -1.37
N ILE A 96 7.26 5.67 -0.07
CA ILE A 96 6.41 5.01 0.93
C ILE A 96 4.92 5.20 0.57
N HIS A 97 4.50 6.43 0.25
CA HIS A 97 3.13 6.71 -0.14
C HIS A 97 2.71 5.99 -1.43
N LYS A 98 3.58 5.97 -2.45
CA LYS A 98 3.30 5.29 -3.71
C LYS A 98 3.17 3.78 -3.52
N GLU A 99 4.02 3.17 -2.70
CA GLU A 99 3.95 1.75 -2.38
C GLU A 99 2.68 1.42 -1.57
N GLU A 100 2.28 2.27 -0.61
CA GLU A 100 0.98 2.13 0.07
C GLU A 100 -0.19 2.14 -0.90
N GLN A 101 -0.19 3.06 -1.87
CA GLN A 101 -1.24 3.16 -2.87
C GLN A 101 -1.25 1.95 -3.81
N ASP A 102 -0.08 1.48 -4.25
CA ASP A 102 0.05 0.27 -5.06
C ASP A 102 -0.44 -0.98 -4.30
N LEU A 103 -0.21 -1.06 -2.99
CA LEU A 103 -0.75 -2.12 -2.14
C LEU A 103 -2.28 -2.09 -2.09
N MET A 104 -2.89 -0.91 -2.03
CA MET A 104 -4.36 -0.78 -2.09
C MET A 104 -4.91 -1.19 -3.46
N ASN A 105 -4.27 -0.77 -4.55
CA ASN A 105 -4.74 -1.00 -5.91
C ASN A 105 -4.65 -2.47 -6.36
N ARG A 106 -3.78 -3.28 -5.73
CA ARG A 106 -3.66 -4.72 -6.03
C ARG A 106 -4.85 -5.56 -5.54
N LYS A 107 -5.69 -5.04 -4.64
CA LYS A 107 -6.88 -5.77 -4.17
C LYS A 107 -8.04 -5.56 -5.13
N LYS A 108 -8.52 -6.65 -5.73
CA LYS A 108 -9.74 -6.66 -6.54
C LYS A 108 -10.93 -6.12 -5.72
N PRO A 109 -11.82 -5.28 -6.29
CA PRO A 109 -13.02 -4.84 -5.60
C PRO A 109 -13.80 -6.04 -5.08
N GLN A 110 -14.10 -6.02 -3.77
CA GLN A 110 -14.78 -7.12 -3.11
C GLN A 110 -16.25 -6.77 -3.00
N LEU A 111 -17.10 -7.67 -3.50
CA LEU A 111 -18.54 -7.53 -3.38
C LEU A 111 -18.99 -8.04 -2.01
N CYS A 112 -19.83 -7.25 -1.35
CA CYS A 112 -20.53 -7.67 -0.15
C CYS A 112 -21.56 -8.75 -0.48
N LYS A 113 -22.00 -9.49 0.55
CA LYS A 113 -23.22 -10.31 0.48
C LYS A 113 -24.47 -9.53 0.04
N CYS A 114 -24.49 -8.21 0.20
CA CYS A 114 -25.58 -7.35 -0.29
C CYS A 114 -25.39 -6.85 -1.73
N GLY A 115 -24.34 -7.28 -2.44
CA GLY A 115 -24.06 -6.90 -3.83
C GLY A 115 -23.38 -5.54 -4.00
N GLN A 116 -23.08 -4.81 -2.92
CA GLN A 116 -22.32 -3.56 -2.99
C GLN A 116 -20.81 -3.78 -2.91
N ASN A 117 -20.05 -2.93 -3.62
CA ASN A 117 -18.60 -2.89 -3.46
C ASN A 117 -18.24 -2.47 -2.04
N ILE A 118 -17.40 -3.27 -1.40
CA ILE A 118 -16.86 -2.97 -0.09
C ILE A 118 -15.41 -2.51 -0.26
N ASN A 119 -15.06 -1.42 0.42
CA ASN A 119 -13.67 -1.12 0.69
C ASN A 119 -13.10 -2.21 1.63
N PRO A 120 -12.01 -2.92 1.24
CA PRO A 120 -11.38 -3.91 2.10
C PRO A 120 -10.81 -3.35 3.43
N GLU A 121 -10.71 -2.02 3.59
CA GLU A 121 -10.35 -1.34 4.85
C GLU A 121 -11.55 -1.08 5.78
N ALA A 122 -12.79 -1.19 5.30
CA ALA A 122 -13.96 -0.95 6.14
C ALA A 122 -14.15 -2.11 7.12
N LEU A 123 -14.47 -1.83 8.39
CA LEU A 123 -14.82 -2.87 9.36
C LEU A 123 -16.17 -3.51 9.04
N PHE A 124 -17.10 -2.69 8.54
CA PHE A 124 -18.45 -3.09 8.18
C PHE A 124 -18.81 -2.56 6.79
N CYS A 125 -19.68 -3.28 6.07
CA CYS A 125 -20.30 -2.77 4.86
C CYS A 125 -21.19 -1.57 5.21
N ASN A 126 -20.89 -0.41 4.62
CA ASN A 126 -21.67 0.82 4.82
C ASN A 126 -23.15 0.70 4.41
N HIS A 127 -23.50 -0.32 3.62
CA HIS A 127 -24.88 -0.53 3.15
C HIS A 127 -25.67 -1.53 3.99
N CYS A 128 -25.06 -2.64 4.43
CA CYS A 128 -25.78 -3.72 5.12
C CYS A 128 -25.23 -4.09 6.50
N GLY A 129 -24.18 -3.42 6.98
CA GLY A 129 -23.57 -3.68 8.30
C GLY A 129 -22.80 -5.00 8.41
N ALA A 130 -22.62 -5.73 7.32
CA ALA A 130 -21.86 -6.99 7.33
C ALA A 130 -20.39 -6.76 7.66
N LYS A 131 -19.80 -7.59 8.53
CA LYS A 131 -18.36 -7.55 8.80
C LYS A 131 -17.57 -7.90 7.55
N VAL A 132 -16.67 -7.01 7.16
CA VAL A 132 -15.89 -7.14 5.92
C VAL A 132 -14.84 -8.23 6.05
N GLU A 133 -14.29 -8.44 7.25
CA GLU A 133 -13.29 -9.47 7.53
C GLU A 133 -13.81 -10.88 7.19
N GLU A 134 -15.09 -11.15 7.42
CA GLU A 134 -15.74 -12.43 7.09
C GLU A 134 -15.92 -12.63 5.58
N VAL A 135 -16.17 -11.54 4.85
CA VAL A 135 -16.30 -11.57 3.39
C VAL A 135 -14.93 -11.79 2.74
N LEU A 136 -13.89 -11.15 3.26
CA LEU A 136 -12.50 -11.30 2.79
C LEU A 136 -11.95 -12.69 3.03
N LYS A 137 -12.22 -13.31 4.19
CA LYS A 137 -11.78 -14.68 4.50
C LYS A 137 -12.41 -15.72 3.58
N LYS A 138 -13.66 -15.52 3.16
CA LYS A 138 -14.34 -16.44 2.22
C LYS A 138 -13.85 -16.31 0.78
N ASN A 139 -13.37 -15.14 0.37
CA ASN A 139 -12.89 -14.89 -0.99
C ASN A 139 -11.36 -15.07 -1.14
N GLY A 140 -10.62 -15.26 -0.05
CA GLY A 140 -9.17 -15.42 -0.01
C GLY A 140 -8.67 -16.86 -0.03
N ALA A 141 -9.55 -17.85 0.17
CA ALA A 141 -9.25 -19.23 -0.16
C ALA A 141 -9.53 -19.40 -1.66
N GLY A 142 -8.46 -19.43 -2.46
CA GLY A 142 -8.55 -19.93 -3.82
C GLY A 142 -8.98 -21.39 -3.76
N GLU A 143 -10.28 -21.63 -3.90
CA GLU A 143 -10.78 -22.87 -4.48
C GLU A 143 -11.08 -22.55 -5.94
N GLU A 144 -10.13 -22.88 -6.81
CA GLU A 144 -10.44 -23.35 -8.15
C GLU A 144 -11.27 -24.64 -8.03
N SER A 145 -12.53 -24.51 -7.61
CA SER A 145 -13.50 -25.57 -7.86
C SER A 145 -13.89 -25.42 -9.32
N LYS A 146 -13.27 -26.24 -10.19
CA LYS A 146 -13.95 -26.73 -11.39
C LYS A 146 -15.23 -27.41 -10.92
N SER A 147 -16.29 -26.65 -10.68
CA SER A 147 -17.61 -27.21 -10.45
C SER A 147 -18.07 -27.80 -11.78
N GLU A 148 -18.18 -29.11 -11.88
CA GLU A 148 -18.79 -29.76 -13.03
C GLU A 148 -20.23 -29.23 -13.16
N LEU A 149 -20.54 -28.67 -14.33
CA LEU A 149 -21.85 -28.13 -14.63
C LEU A 149 -22.58 -29.15 -15.50
N ALA A 150 -23.71 -29.66 -15.03
CA ALA A 150 -24.61 -30.51 -15.82
C ALA A 150 -25.77 -29.68 -16.37
N GLU A 151 -26.31 -30.06 -17.53
CA GLU A 151 -27.47 -29.40 -18.10
C GLU A 151 -28.73 -30.23 -17.82
N CYS A 152 -29.74 -29.60 -17.23
CA CYS A 152 -31.04 -30.22 -17.04
C CYS A 152 -31.78 -30.31 -18.38
N SER A 153 -32.69 -31.26 -18.55
CA SER A 153 -33.55 -31.39 -19.74
C SER A 153 -34.41 -30.16 -20.06
N CYS A 154 -34.54 -29.22 -19.12
CA CYS A 154 -35.19 -27.93 -19.34
C CYS A 154 -34.25 -26.81 -19.86
N GLY A 155 -32.98 -27.11 -20.12
CA GLY A 155 -31.96 -26.16 -20.57
C GLY A 155 -31.34 -25.30 -19.48
N LYS A 156 -31.66 -25.54 -18.19
CA LYS A 156 -31.00 -24.86 -17.08
C LYS A 156 -29.73 -25.59 -16.66
N THR A 157 -28.68 -24.83 -16.44
CA THR A 157 -27.42 -25.32 -15.90
C THR A 157 -27.53 -25.59 -14.40
N ILE A 158 -27.06 -26.77 -14.00
CA ILE A 158 -27.17 -27.34 -12.66
C ILE A 158 -25.76 -27.51 -12.11
N ARG A 159 -25.59 -27.19 -10.82
CA ARG A 159 -24.34 -27.39 -10.08
C ARG A 159 -24.42 -28.69 -9.29
N GLU A 160 -23.27 -29.34 -9.13
CA GLU A 160 -23.12 -30.54 -8.29
C GLU A 160 -23.66 -30.29 -6.87
N GLY A 161 -24.36 -31.28 -6.30
CA GLY A 161 -25.00 -31.19 -4.98
C GLY A 161 -26.43 -30.62 -4.97
N THR A 162 -27.01 -30.27 -6.13
CA THR A 162 -28.43 -29.87 -6.22
C THR A 162 -29.33 -31.09 -6.42
N LYS A 163 -30.35 -31.23 -5.56
CA LYS A 163 -31.30 -32.37 -5.63
C LYS A 163 -32.40 -32.16 -6.66
N PHE A 164 -32.82 -30.91 -6.87
CA PHE A 164 -33.91 -30.55 -7.78
C PHE A 164 -33.52 -29.33 -8.64
N CYS A 165 -33.96 -29.35 -9.89
CA CYS A 165 -33.80 -28.23 -10.81
C CYS A 165 -34.72 -27.07 -10.41
N GLY A 166 -34.16 -25.88 -10.13
CA GLY A 166 -34.93 -24.65 -9.88
C GLY A 166 -35.61 -24.05 -11.12
N GLY A 167 -35.66 -24.76 -12.25
CA GLY A 167 -36.39 -24.38 -13.46
C GLY A 167 -37.65 -25.21 -13.66
N CYS A 168 -37.50 -26.52 -13.73
CA CYS A 168 -38.60 -27.44 -14.02
C CYS A 168 -39.01 -28.32 -12.84
N GLY A 169 -38.29 -28.30 -11.72
CA GLY A 169 -38.58 -29.13 -10.53
C GLY A 169 -38.14 -30.59 -10.64
N ASN A 170 -37.53 -31.03 -11.75
CA ASN A 170 -37.03 -32.39 -11.87
C ASN A 170 -35.93 -32.69 -10.85
N ASN A 171 -35.90 -33.93 -10.35
CA ASN A 171 -34.75 -34.42 -9.59
C ASN A 171 -33.54 -34.50 -10.53
N VAL A 172 -32.41 -33.92 -10.13
CA VAL A 172 -31.17 -33.83 -10.94
C VAL A 172 -29.97 -34.45 -10.22
N GLU A 173 -30.22 -35.16 -9.13
CA GLU A 173 -29.18 -35.83 -8.32
C GLU A 173 -28.45 -36.92 -9.11
N HIS A 174 -29.14 -37.53 -10.08
CA HIS A 174 -28.58 -38.57 -10.95
C HIS A 174 -27.63 -38.03 -12.04
N LEU A 175 -27.60 -36.72 -12.31
CA LEU A 175 -26.78 -36.15 -13.39
C LEU A 175 -25.28 -36.11 -13.06
N PHE A 176 -24.91 -36.35 -11.80
CA PHE A 176 -23.52 -36.30 -11.32
C PHE A 176 -22.99 -37.65 -10.81
N ASN A 177 -23.82 -38.70 -10.85
CA ASN A 177 -23.44 -40.05 -10.39
C ASN A 177 -23.13 -40.96 -11.59
N SER A 178 -21.92 -40.83 -12.13
CA SER A 178 -21.35 -41.83 -13.03
C SER A 178 -20.00 -42.33 -12.49
N SER A 179 -20.05 -43.11 -11.41
CA SER A 179 -19.10 -44.20 -11.22
C SER A 179 -19.87 -45.49 -11.50
N ASP A 180 -19.67 -46.00 -12.71
CA ASP A 180 -20.17 -47.26 -13.24
C ASP A 180 -20.13 -48.39 -12.18
N GLN A 181 -21.30 -48.93 -11.86
CA GLN A 181 -21.42 -50.32 -11.44
C GLN A 181 -21.47 -51.18 -12.71
N LYS A 182 -20.41 -51.93 -12.97
CA LYS A 182 -20.46 -53.17 -13.77
C LYS A 182 -19.57 -54.21 -13.09
N GLU A 183 -20.19 -54.99 -12.21
CA GLU A 183 -19.83 -56.39 -12.01
C GLU A 183 -20.54 -57.19 -13.11
N ASP A 184 -19.77 -57.96 -13.88
CA ASP A 184 -20.02 -59.36 -14.22
C ASP A 184 -18.72 -59.94 -14.81
#